data_AF-A0A2E7SJC3-F1
#
_entry.id   AF-A0A2E7SJC3-F1
#
_cell.length_a   1.000
_cell.length_b   1.000
_cell.length_c   1.000
_cell.angle_alpha   90.00
_cell.angle_beta   90.00
_cell.angle_gamma   90.00
#
_symmetry.space_group_name_H-M   'P 1'
#
loop_
_entity.id
_entity.type
_entity.pdbx_description
1 polymer ?
#
loop_
_entity_poly.entity_id
_entity_poly.type
_entity_poly.pdbx_seq_one_letter_code
_entity_poly.pdbx_strand_id
1 'polypeptide(L)'
;MEQGFDEEHYHSVHLYEENQSFTTREKLAIEYAECFALDHKAINDEFFIRLKEHFSDEEILELTITIGFCVGMGRSLTVLDVAQDFDINWSREPEK
;
A
#
# COMPACT_ATOMS: atom_id res chain seq x y z
N MET A 1 19.06 -2.44 -8.93
CA MET A 1 18.17 -1.63 -8.09
C MET A 1 17.58 -2.56 -7.04
N GLU A 2 18.35 -2.89 -6.00
CA GLU A 2 17.79 -3.47 -4.78
C GLU A 2 17.52 -2.30 -3.84
N GLN A 3 16.35 -1.69 -3.98
CA GLN A 3 15.74 -0.91 -2.90
C GLN A 3 14.49 -1.67 -2.46
N GLY A 4 14.63 -2.99 -2.26
CA GLY A 4 13.56 -3.82 -1.74
C GLY A 4 13.57 -3.71 -0.23
N PHE A 5 12.46 -3.29 0.34
CA PHE A 5 12.08 -3.72 1.69
C PHE A 5 12.41 -5.21 1.86
N ASP A 6 12.89 -5.61 3.03
CA ASP A 6 13.08 -7.04 3.27
C ASP A 6 11.71 -7.76 3.16
N GLU A 7 11.71 -9.03 2.76
CA GLU A 7 10.49 -9.84 2.59
C GLU A 7 9.62 -9.87 3.87
N GLU A 8 10.25 -9.92 5.04
CA GLU A 8 9.57 -9.90 6.35
C GLU A 8 8.85 -8.56 6.58
N HIS A 9 9.45 -7.46 6.12
CA HIS A 9 8.87 -6.12 6.14
C HIS A 9 7.63 -6.02 5.25
N TYR A 10 7.66 -6.60 4.04
CA TYR A 10 6.50 -6.62 3.15
C TYR A 10 5.38 -7.50 3.71
N HIS A 11 5.71 -8.68 4.23
CA HIS A 11 4.74 -9.59 4.80
C HIS A 11 4.08 -9.06 6.09
N SER A 12 4.72 -8.13 6.80
CA SER A 12 4.20 -7.55 8.04
C SER A 12 3.38 -6.27 7.87
N VAL A 13 3.13 -5.80 6.64
CA VAL A 13 2.32 -4.58 6.37
C VAL A 13 0.92 -4.66 6.99
N HIS A 14 0.30 -5.83 7.03
CA HIS A 14 -1.01 -6.03 7.67
C HIS A 14 -1.00 -5.88 9.20
N LEU A 15 0.18 -5.79 9.82
CA LEU A 15 0.40 -5.58 11.26
C LEU A 15 1.06 -4.23 11.53
N TYR A 16 0.94 -3.27 10.62
CA TYR A 16 1.67 -2.00 10.69
C TYR A 16 1.45 -1.21 11.99
N GLU A 17 0.27 -1.33 12.63
CA GLU A 17 -0.01 -0.66 13.90
C GLU A 17 0.94 -1.14 15.01
N GLU A 18 1.07 -2.46 15.16
CA GLU A 18 1.85 -3.11 16.21
C GLU A 18 3.34 -3.21 15.86
N ASN A 19 3.67 -3.23 14.56
CA ASN A 19 5.04 -3.37 14.11
C ASN A 19 5.83 -2.07 14.31
N GLN A 20 6.90 -2.14 15.09
CA GLN A 20 7.79 -1.01 15.39
C GLN A 20 8.80 -0.71 14.27
N SER A 21 8.89 -1.57 13.25
CA SER A 21 9.80 -1.38 12.12
C SER A 21 9.35 -0.25 11.19
N PHE A 22 8.05 0.07 11.16
CA PHE A 22 7.51 1.17 10.38
C PHE A 22 7.61 2.49 11.15
N THR A 23 8.09 3.51 10.45
CA THR A 23 8.03 4.89 10.90
C THR A 23 6.57 5.38 10.98
N THR A 24 6.32 6.45 11.75
CA THR A 24 5.00 7.08 11.82
C THR A 24 4.48 7.47 10.43
N ARG A 25 5.37 7.96 9.57
CA ARG A 25 5.03 8.36 8.20
C ARG A 25 4.58 7.17 7.35
N GLU A 26 5.27 6.03 7.45
CA GLU A 26 4.90 4.80 6.74
C GLU A 26 3.60 4.21 7.26
N LYS A 27 3.41 4.15 8.59
CA LYS A 27 2.15 3.70 9.19
C LYS A 27 0.96 4.51 8.70
N LEU A 28 1.12 5.84 8.63
CA LEU A 28 0.06 6.73 8.16
C LEU A 28 -0.23 6.55 6.66
N ALA A 29 0.79 6.25 5.84
CA ALA A 29 0.57 5.92 4.43
C ALA A 29 -0.16 4.58 4.26
N ILE A 30 0.17 3.57 5.07
CA ILE A 30 -0.52 2.27 5.07
C ILE A 30 -1.97 2.44 5.51
N GLU A 31 -2.23 3.15 6.61
CA GLU A 31 -3.58 3.48 7.11
C GLU A 31 -4.40 4.22 6.04
N TYR A 32 -3.79 5.18 5.33
CA TYR A 32 -4.45 5.90 4.26
C TYR A 32 -4.81 4.99 3.08
N ALA A 33 -3.89 4.13 2.66
CA ALA A 33 -4.14 3.18 1.57
C ALA A 33 -5.23 2.16 1.92
N GLU A 34 -5.23 1.63 3.15
CA GLU A 34 -6.24 0.70 3.65
C GLU A 34 -7.61 1.38 3.72
N CYS A 35 -7.69 2.55 4.34
CA CYS A 35 -8.93 3.31 4.44
C CYS A 35 -9.47 3.70 3.06
N PHE A 36 -8.62 4.15 2.13
CA PHE A 36 -9.03 4.46 0.76
C PHE A 36 -9.60 3.24 0.03
N ALA A 37 -9.01 2.05 0.23
CA ALA A 37 -9.45 0.83 -0.42
C ALA A 37 -10.76 0.27 0.15
N LEU A 38 -10.94 0.35 1.48
CA LEU A 38 -12.01 -0.33 2.22
C LEU A 38 -13.17 0.61 2.65
N ASP A 39 -12.87 1.83 3.07
CA ASP A 39 -13.85 2.81 3.55
C ASP A 39 -13.41 4.26 3.32
N HIS A 40 -13.28 4.67 2.04
CA HIS A 40 -12.82 6.01 1.66
C HIS A 40 -13.67 7.16 2.21
N LYS A 41 -14.87 6.89 2.74
CA LYS A 41 -15.74 7.90 3.35
C LYS A 41 -15.33 8.22 4.78
N ALA A 42 -14.57 7.35 5.45
CA ALA A 42 -14.01 7.60 6.76
C ALA A 42 -12.84 8.59 6.73
N ILE A 43 -12.24 8.82 5.55
CA ILE A 43 -11.19 9.82 5.35
C ILE A 43 -11.81 11.21 5.48
N ASN A 44 -11.61 11.83 6.63
CA ASN A 44 -12.18 13.12 6.99
C ASN A 44 -11.08 14.18 7.20
N ASP A 45 -11.48 15.39 7.59
CA ASP A 45 -10.55 16.50 7.82
C ASP A 45 -9.51 16.19 8.91
N GLU A 46 -9.88 15.46 9.96
CA GLU A 46 -8.95 15.05 11.03
C GLU A 46 -7.85 14.13 10.49
N PHE A 47 -8.21 13.21 9.60
CA PHE A 47 -7.24 12.35 8.92
C PHE A 47 -6.29 13.16 8.03
N PHE A 48 -6.81 14.12 7.27
CA PHE A 48 -5.98 15.00 6.44
C PHE A 48 -5.06 15.91 7.25
N ILE A 49 -5.48 16.36 8.44
CA ILE A 49 -4.61 17.09 9.36
C ILE A 49 -3.41 16.22 9.74
N ARG A 50 -3.63 14.97 10.16
CA ARG A 50 -2.54 14.02 10.47
C ARG A 50 -1.63 13.79 9.28
N LEU A 51 -2.17 13.64 8.07
CA LEU A 51 -1.36 13.51 6.84
C LEU A 51 -0.43 14.72 6.64
N LYS A 52 -0.95 15.93 6.82
CA LYS A 52 -0.19 17.17 6.63
C LYS A 52 0.88 17.41 7.69
N GLU A 53 0.85 16.71 8.82
CA GLU A 53 1.95 16.72 9.80
C GLU A 53 3.19 15.97 9.30
N HIS A 54 3.03 15.04 8.35
CA HIS A 54 4.09 14.14 7.88
C HIS A 54 4.37 14.21 6.38
N PHE A 55 3.48 14.79 5.59
CA PHE A 55 3.56 14.87 4.13
C PHE A 55 3.27 16.29 3.63
N SER A 56 3.95 16.71 2.56
CA SER A 56 3.60 17.93 1.82
C SER A 56 2.29 17.74 1.04
N ASP A 57 1.66 18.84 0.62
CA ASP A 57 0.47 18.76 -0.25
C ASP A 57 0.78 18.04 -1.58
N GLU A 58 1.99 18.19 -2.14
CA GLU A 58 2.40 17.44 -3.34
C GLU A 58 2.54 15.95 -3.05
N GLU A 59 3.17 15.58 -1.93
CA GLU A 59 3.34 14.18 -1.55
C GLU A 59 2.00 13.50 -1.28
N ILE A 60 1.03 14.22 -0.66
CA ILE A 60 -0.34 13.72 -0.45
C ILE A 60 -1.05 13.49 -1.79
N LEU A 61 -0.89 14.39 -2.75
CA LEU A 61 -1.46 14.23 -4.10
C LEU A 61 -0.88 12.99 -4.79
N GLU A 62 0.45 12.85 -4.79
CA GLU A 62 1.14 11.71 -5.39
C GLU A 62 0.75 10.39 -4.73
N LEU A 63 0.69 10.37 -3.39
CA LEU A 63 0.25 9.21 -2.61
C LEU A 63 -1.19 8.82 -2.98
N THR A 64 -2.09 9.80 -3.06
CA THR A 64 -3.50 9.57 -3.39
C THR A 64 -3.66 8.99 -4.80
N ILE A 65 -2.95 9.54 -5.79
CA ILE A 65 -2.98 9.05 -7.17
C ILE A 65 -2.42 7.63 -7.24
N THR A 66 -1.33 7.36 -6.51
CA THR A 66 -0.69 6.04 -6.47
C THR A 66 -1.62 4.99 -5.89
N ILE A 67 -2.25 5.27 -4.75
CA ILE A 67 -3.25 4.39 -4.13
C ILE A 67 -4.42 4.15 -5.08
N GLY A 68 -4.96 5.21 -5.68
CA GLY A 68 -6.06 5.12 -6.64
C GLY A 68 -5.72 4.25 -7.86
N PHE A 69 -4.51 4.39 -8.39
CA PHE A 69 -4.00 3.56 -9.47
C PHE A 69 -3.89 2.09 -9.06
N CYS A 70 -3.27 1.78 -7.92
CA CYS A 70 -3.13 0.41 -7.42
C CYS A 70 -4.49 -0.29 -7.25
N VAL A 71 -5.45 0.39 -6.61
CA VAL A 71 -6.81 -0.15 -6.40
C VAL A 71 -7.55 -0.32 -7.74
N GLY A 72 -7.48 0.67 -8.63
CA GLY A 72 -8.10 0.61 -9.95
C GLY A 72 -7.54 -0.51 -10.83
N MET A 73 -6.22 -0.67 -10.83
CA MET A 73 -5.54 -1.75 -11.54
C MET A 73 -5.90 -3.12 -10.99
N GLY A 74 -5.86 -3.31 -9.67
CA GLY A 74 -6.26 -4.57 -9.04
C GLY A 74 -7.68 -4.98 -9.44
N ARG A 75 -8.64 -4.05 -9.35
CA ARG A 75 -10.03 -4.27 -9.77
C ARG A 75 -10.15 -4.59 -11.26
N SER A 76 -9.38 -3.91 -12.11
CA SER A 76 -9.39 -4.15 -13.55
C SER A 76 -8.90 -5.56 -13.88
N LEU A 77 -7.83 -6.02 -13.23
CA LEU A 77 -7.31 -7.39 -13.41
C LEU A 77 -8.28 -8.45 -12.91
N THR A 78 -9.01 -8.18 -11.81
CA THR A 78 -10.08 -9.06 -11.33
C THR A 78 -11.23 -9.14 -12.34
N VAL A 79 -11.66 -8.00 -12.91
CA VAL A 79 -12.74 -7.97 -13.92
C VAL A 79 -12.36 -8.75 -15.18
N LEU A 80 -11.08 -8.71 -15.57
CA LEU A 80 -10.55 -9.41 -16.73
C LEU A 80 -10.18 -10.87 -16.45
N ASP A 81 -10.32 -11.33 -15.20
CA ASP A 81 -9.93 -12.67 -14.74
C ASP A 81 -8.44 -13.02 -15.01
N VAL A 82 -7.58 -12.00 -14.96
CA VAL A 82 -6.13 -12.16 -15.18
C VAL A 82 -5.41 -12.55 -13.89
N ALA A 83 -5.97 -12.14 -12.73
CA ALA A 83 -5.31 -12.28 -11.43
C ALA A 83 -5.30 -13.71 -10.86
N GLN A 84 -6.01 -14.68 -11.45
CA GLN A 84 -6.08 -16.04 -10.93
C GLN A 84 -4.93 -16.95 -11.38
N ASP A 85 -4.20 -16.63 -12.46
CA ASP A 85 -3.31 -17.59 -13.13
C ASP A 85 -1.82 -17.45 -12.77
N PHE A 86 -1.45 -16.47 -11.93
CA PHE A 86 -0.07 -16.28 -11.53
C PHE A 86 0.17 -16.77 -10.10
N ASP A 87 0.88 -17.89 -9.99
CA ASP A 87 1.49 -18.30 -8.73
C ASP A 87 2.50 -17.22 -8.33
N ILE A 88 2.28 -16.59 -7.17
CA ILE A 88 3.02 -15.42 -6.67
C ILE A 88 4.53 -15.75 -6.48
N ASN A 89 4.89 -17.03 -6.59
CA ASN A 89 6.24 -17.60 -6.47
C ASN A 89 7.00 -17.80 -7.80
N TRP A 90 6.60 -17.17 -8.91
CA TRP A 90 7.23 -17.37 -10.23
C TRP A 90 8.74 -17.03 -10.29
N SER A 91 9.27 -16.27 -9.34
CA SER A 91 10.69 -15.90 -9.26
C SER A 91 11.61 -16.95 -8.61
N ARG A 92 11.10 -18.12 -8.20
CA ARG A 92 11.97 -19.24 -7.79
C ARG A 92 12.64 -19.85 -9.03
N GLU A 93 13.93 -19.57 -9.22
CA GLU A 93 14.75 -20.34 -10.16
C GLU A 93 14.65 -21.83 -9.80
N PRO A 94 14.43 -22.73 -10.78
CA PRO A 94 14.34 -24.16 -10.51
C PRO A 94 15.67 -24.67 -9.91
N GLU A 95 15.58 -25.48 -8.85
CA GLU A 95 16.73 -26.17 -8.29
C GLU A 95 17.35 -27.10 -9.37
N LYS A 96 18.67 -27.06 -9.49
CA LYS A 96 19.46 -27.86 -10.46
C LYS A 96 19.55 -29.33 -10.07
#